data_AF-A0AA35LVT7-F1
#
_entry.id   AF-A0AA35LVT7-F1
#
_cell.length_a   1.000
_cell.length_b   1.000
_cell.length_c   1.000
_cell.angle_alpha   90.00
_cell.angle_beta   90.00
_cell.angle_gamma   90.00
#
_symmetry.space_group_name_H-M   'P 1'
#
loop_
_entity.id
_entity.type
_entity.pdbx_description
1 polymer ?
#
loop_
_entity_poly.entity_id
_entity_poly.type
_entity_poly.pdbx_seq_one_letter_code
_entity_poly.pdbx_strand_id
1 'polypeptide(L)'
;MSSSTPIYSLRRDSGMSTKMADALADINVPMFKNFLDSLEIANVEPKRILLQTGGKNYGLHIGRCRAPLVESDPKPRHLQTNFYYSQEDLLFEYCKKHPQTGWNVVRPVGVIGVAQRAPLNAFYPFAIYAAVQAQRVSLYTLEETLNRGSLSIRILLPVWGDI
;
A
#
# COMPACT_ATOMS: atom_id res chain seq x y z
N MET A 1 23.16 -21.73 -3.16
CA MET A 1 22.36 -21.50 -4.38
C MET A 1 20.91 -21.36 -3.93
N SER A 2 20.41 -20.14 -3.79
CA SER A 2 19.02 -19.90 -3.38
C SER A 2 18.12 -20.15 -4.59
N SER A 3 17.28 -21.16 -4.52
CA SER A 3 16.27 -21.46 -5.55
C SER A 3 15.14 -20.45 -5.41
N SER A 4 15.16 -19.37 -6.20
CA SER A 4 14.08 -18.39 -6.23
C SER A 4 12.80 -19.06 -6.76
N THR A 5 11.74 -19.00 -5.96
CA THR A 5 10.45 -19.58 -6.32
C THR A 5 9.82 -18.75 -7.45
N PRO A 6 9.42 -19.36 -8.59
CA PRO A 6 8.89 -18.60 -9.73
C PRO A 6 7.62 -17.81 -9.38
N ILE A 7 7.53 -16.56 -9.81
CA ILE A 7 6.46 -15.61 -9.39
C ILE A 7 5.04 -16.13 -9.65
N TYR A 8 4.86 -16.91 -10.73
CA TYR A 8 3.56 -17.46 -11.11
C TYR A 8 3.05 -18.52 -10.12
N SER A 9 3.96 -19.21 -9.43
CA SER A 9 3.60 -20.19 -8.38
C SER A 9 3.10 -19.53 -7.10
N LEU A 10 3.36 -18.23 -6.93
CA LEU A 10 2.97 -17.46 -5.75
C LEU A 10 1.66 -16.68 -5.96
N ARG A 11 0.94 -16.88 -7.08
CA ARG A 11 -0.26 -16.09 -7.46
C ARG A 11 -1.38 -16.04 -6.41
N ARG A 12 -1.42 -16.98 -5.46
CA ARG A 12 -2.40 -17.02 -4.35
C ARG A 12 -1.87 -16.51 -3.01
N ASP A 13 -0.58 -16.23 -2.89
CA ASP A 13 0.03 -15.81 -1.64
C ASP A 13 -0.12 -14.30 -1.45
N SER A 14 -0.43 -13.88 -0.22
CA SER A 14 -0.58 -12.47 0.11
C SER A 14 0.76 -11.74 -0.04
N GLY A 15 0.73 -10.44 -0.38
CA GLY A 15 1.92 -9.59 -0.35
C GLY A 15 2.48 -9.35 1.06
N MET A 16 1.92 -9.99 2.09
CA MET A 16 2.44 -10.04 3.46
C MET A 16 3.03 -11.41 3.83
N SER A 17 2.96 -12.40 2.93
CA SER A 17 3.54 -13.73 3.13
C SER A 17 5.07 -13.69 3.13
N THR A 18 5.68 -14.52 3.99
CA THR A 18 7.13 -14.74 4.03
C THR A 18 7.66 -15.28 2.70
N LYS A 19 6.88 -16.10 2.00
CA LYS A 19 7.24 -16.69 0.69
C LYS A 19 7.37 -15.65 -0.42
N MET A 20 6.70 -14.51 -0.27
CA MET A 20 6.73 -13.41 -1.25
C MET A 20 7.85 -12.41 -1.00
N ALA A 21 8.48 -12.44 0.17
CA ALA A 21 9.43 -11.42 0.59
C ALA A 21 10.62 -11.30 -0.39
N ASP A 22 11.21 -12.43 -0.77
CA ASP A 22 12.33 -12.47 -1.70
C ASP A 22 11.91 -12.11 -3.12
N ALA A 23 10.78 -12.65 -3.59
CA ALA A 23 10.24 -12.32 -4.91
C ALA A 23 9.92 -10.81 -5.06
N LEU A 24 9.43 -10.17 -3.98
CA LEU A 24 9.23 -8.72 -3.95
C LEU A 24 10.57 -7.97 -4.00
N ALA A 25 11.61 -8.46 -3.34
CA ALA A 25 12.94 -7.87 -3.42
C ALA A 25 13.55 -7.98 -4.82
N ASP A 26 13.46 -9.17 -5.44
CA ASP A 26 13.95 -9.44 -6.78
C ASP A 26 13.34 -8.52 -7.85
N ILE A 27 12.13 -8.01 -7.62
CA ILE A 27 11.43 -7.10 -8.54
C ILE A 27 11.68 -5.62 -8.18
N ASN A 28 11.48 -5.26 -6.91
CA ASN A 28 11.43 -3.85 -6.51
C ASN A 28 12.82 -3.22 -6.34
N VAL A 29 13.84 -4.02 -5.99
CA VAL A 29 15.21 -3.50 -5.81
C VAL A 29 15.83 -3.13 -7.15
N PRO A 30 15.80 -3.98 -8.21
CA PRO A 30 16.31 -3.59 -9.51
C PRO A 30 15.56 -2.41 -10.12
N MET A 31 14.25 -2.32 -9.92
CA MET A 31 13.46 -1.19 -10.43
C MET A 31 13.96 0.15 -9.89
N PHE A 32 14.21 0.24 -8.58
CA PHE A 32 14.72 1.47 -7.98
C PHE A 32 16.19 1.72 -8.34
N LYS A 33 17.01 0.66 -8.42
CA LYS A 33 18.40 0.79 -8.90
C LYS A 33 18.46 1.35 -10.31
N ASN A 34 17.67 0.81 -11.23
CA ASN A 34 17.62 1.27 -12.62
C ASN A 34 17.19 2.73 -12.72
N PHE A 35 16.25 3.16 -11.87
CA PHE A 35 15.88 4.58 -11.78
C PHE A 35 17.08 5.45 -11.39
N LEU A 36 17.81 5.10 -10.32
CA LEU A 36 18.99 5.86 -9.87
C LEU A 36 20.10 5.88 -10.93
N ASP A 37 20.42 4.72 -11.51
CA ASP A 37 21.43 4.61 -12.57
C ASP A 37 21.05 5.47 -13.79
N SER A 38 19.75 5.54 -14.13
CA SER A 38 19.27 6.34 -15.27
C SER A 38 19.44 7.84 -15.09
N LEU A 39 19.46 8.34 -13.84
CA LEU A 39 19.69 9.76 -13.57
C LEU A 39 21.10 10.18 -13.99
N GLU A 40 22.10 9.33 -13.76
CA GLU A 40 23.48 9.57 -14.18
C GLU A 40 23.59 9.54 -15.71
N ILE A 41 22.97 8.54 -16.36
CA ILE A 41 22.98 8.43 -17.83
C ILE A 41 22.30 9.64 -18.49
N ALA A 42 21.21 10.13 -17.89
CA ALA A 42 20.47 11.27 -18.40
C ALA A 42 21.09 12.62 -18.02
N ASN A 43 22.17 12.63 -17.23
CA ASN A 43 22.78 13.85 -16.67
C ASN A 43 21.76 14.72 -15.91
N VAL A 44 20.89 14.08 -15.12
CA VAL A 44 19.87 14.74 -14.29
C VAL A 44 20.29 14.69 -12.83
N GLU A 45 20.43 15.88 -12.22
CA GLU A 45 20.81 16.02 -10.82
C GLU A 45 19.65 16.58 -9.99
N PRO A 46 18.81 15.71 -9.38
CA PRO A 46 17.71 16.18 -8.57
C PRO A 46 18.21 16.82 -7.27
N LYS A 47 17.62 17.93 -6.85
CA LYS A 47 17.94 18.53 -5.53
C LYS A 47 17.55 17.62 -4.36
N ARG A 48 16.52 16.78 -4.55
CA ARG A 48 16.02 15.86 -3.53
C ARG A 48 15.33 14.66 -4.15
N ILE A 49 15.60 13.48 -3.60
CA ILE A 49 14.85 12.26 -3.89
C ILE A 49 13.99 11.91 -2.67
N LEU A 50 12.68 11.72 -2.87
CA LEU A 50 11.77 11.26 -1.84
C LEU A 50 11.42 9.79 -2.10
N LEU A 51 11.84 8.91 -1.21
CA LEU A 51 11.52 7.49 -1.26
C LEU A 51 10.36 7.19 -0.31
N GLN A 52 9.23 6.78 -0.88
CA GLN A 52 8.10 6.29 -0.10
C GLN A 52 8.24 4.79 0.15
N THR A 53 8.35 4.40 1.42
CA THR A 53 8.29 3.02 1.88
C THR A 53 6.96 2.78 2.59
N GLY A 54 6.96 2.41 3.87
CA GLY A 54 5.74 2.24 4.64
C GLY A 54 5.93 1.52 5.97
N GLY A 55 4.81 1.25 6.64
CA GLY A 55 4.78 0.61 7.95
C GLY A 55 5.53 -0.72 8.08
N LYS A 56 5.74 -1.46 6.98
CA LYS A 56 6.54 -2.69 7.00
C LYS A 56 7.99 -2.47 7.45
N ASN A 57 8.48 -1.23 7.38
CA ASN A 57 9.79 -0.85 7.88
C ASN A 57 9.98 -1.13 9.39
N TYR A 58 8.88 -1.17 10.14
CA TYR A 58 8.89 -1.43 11.59
C TYR A 58 8.56 -2.90 11.94
N GLY A 59 8.46 -3.79 10.94
CA GLY A 59 8.13 -5.20 11.18
C GLY A 59 6.64 -5.51 11.35
N LEU A 60 5.74 -4.56 11.06
CA LEU A 60 4.28 -4.71 11.20
C LEU A 60 3.68 -5.95 10.49
N HIS A 61 4.35 -6.46 9.45
CA HIS A 61 3.92 -7.63 8.68
C HIS A 61 4.45 -8.96 9.25
N ILE A 62 5.43 -8.91 10.15
CA ILE A 62 6.06 -10.07 10.77
C ILE A 62 5.36 -10.41 12.08
N GLY A 63 5.02 -9.38 12.87
CA GLY A 63 4.36 -9.57 14.15
C GLY A 63 4.23 -8.28 14.96
N ARG A 64 4.15 -8.45 16.28
CA ARG A 64 4.03 -7.33 17.23
C ARG A 64 5.26 -6.42 17.15
N CYS A 65 5.02 -5.14 16.93
CA CYS A 65 6.03 -4.09 16.96
C CYS A 65 5.85 -3.20 18.20
N ARG A 66 6.90 -2.44 18.54
CA ARG A 66 6.82 -1.39 19.55
C ARG A 66 5.81 -0.32 19.11
N ALA A 67 5.07 0.22 20.08
CA ALA A 67 4.20 1.39 19.88
C ALA A 67 4.58 2.47 20.92
N PRO A 68 4.76 3.74 20.52
CA PRO A 68 4.66 4.27 19.15
C PRO A 68 5.82 3.79 18.24
N LEU A 69 5.57 3.75 16.92
CA LEU A 69 6.59 3.50 15.91
C LEU A 69 7.45 4.75 15.77
N VAL A 70 8.77 4.61 15.87
CA VAL A 70 9.73 5.74 15.78
C VAL A 70 10.78 5.44 14.72
N GLU A 71 11.18 6.43 13.92
CA GLU A 71 12.07 6.24 12.78
C GLU A 71 13.45 5.69 13.15
N SER A 72 13.88 5.89 14.41
CA SER A 72 15.10 5.34 15.00
C SER A 72 14.97 3.88 15.44
N ASP A 73 13.78 3.28 15.38
CA ASP A 73 13.60 1.88 15.72
C ASP A 73 14.46 0.98 14.80
N PRO A 74 15.10 -0.07 15.35
CA PRO A 74 15.99 -0.92 14.58
C PRO A 74 15.22 -1.65 13.48
N LYS A 75 15.81 -1.68 12.27
CA LYS A 75 15.26 -2.44 11.14
C LYS A 75 15.38 -3.95 11.44
N PRO A 76 14.28 -4.73 11.51
CA PRO A 76 14.32 -6.17 11.81
C PRO A 76 14.82 -7.02 10.63
N ARG A 77 15.99 -6.70 10.07
CA ARG A 77 16.58 -7.40 8.90
C ARG A 77 16.81 -8.90 9.13
N HIS A 78 16.99 -9.31 10.38
CA HIS A 78 17.24 -10.70 10.76
C HIS A 78 15.98 -11.58 10.73
N LEU A 79 14.77 -10.99 10.72
CA LEU A 79 13.52 -11.75 10.78
C LEU A 79 13.00 -12.12 9.39
N GLN A 80 13.08 -11.21 8.43
CA GLN A 80 12.58 -11.43 7.07
C GLN A 80 13.20 -10.42 6.11
N THR A 81 13.37 -10.84 4.85
CA THR A 81 13.68 -9.92 3.74
C THR A 81 12.61 -8.84 3.63
N ASN A 82 13.06 -7.59 3.49
CA ASN A 82 12.21 -6.45 3.19
C ASN A 82 12.94 -5.52 2.21
N PHE A 83 12.40 -5.43 0.99
CA PHE A 83 13.02 -4.68 -0.10
C PHE A 83 13.14 -3.17 0.20
N TYR A 84 12.37 -2.62 1.14
CA TYR A 84 12.50 -1.24 1.58
C TYR A 84 13.92 -0.93 2.05
N TYR A 85 14.54 -1.86 2.78
CA TYR A 85 15.87 -1.61 3.34
C TYR A 85 16.93 -1.56 2.25
N SER A 86 16.84 -2.43 1.24
CA SER A 86 17.73 -2.38 0.08
C SER A 86 17.53 -1.12 -0.75
N GLN A 87 16.29 -0.64 -0.90
CA GLN A 87 16.02 0.64 -1.57
C GLN A 87 16.57 1.84 -0.77
N GLU A 88 16.43 1.85 0.56
CA GLU A 88 17.05 2.85 1.42
C GLU A 88 18.58 2.82 1.30
N ASP A 89 19.20 1.63 1.34
CA ASP A 89 20.66 1.48 1.21
C ASP A 89 21.15 2.02 -0.14
N LEU A 90 20.45 1.72 -1.25
CA LEU A 90 20.75 2.26 -2.58
C LEU A 90 20.62 3.79 -2.64
N LEU A 91 19.57 4.36 -2.04
CA LEU A 91 19.36 5.80 -1.99
C LEU A 91 20.49 6.50 -1.23
N PHE A 92 20.89 5.95 -0.08
CA PHE A 92 21.96 6.54 0.73
C PHE A 92 23.31 6.48 0.03
N GLU A 93 23.63 5.36 -0.63
CA GLU A 93 24.84 5.24 -1.44
C GLU A 93 24.84 6.20 -2.64
N TYR A 94 23.69 6.39 -3.30
CA TYR A 94 23.56 7.37 -4.38
C TYR A 94 23.81 8.80 -3.88
N CYS A 95 23.10 9.24 -2.83
CA CYS A 95 23.29 10.59 -2.28
C CYS A 95 24.69 10.83 -1.68
N LYS A 96 25.38 9.77 -1.24
CA LYS A 96 26.79 9.87 -0.82
C LYS A 96 27.72 10.17 -1.99
N LYS A 97 27.44 9.61 -3.17
CA LYS A 97 28.19 9.89 -4.41
C LYS A 97 27.81 11.25 -5.01
N HIS A 98 26.58 11.69 -4.78
CA HIS A 98 25.99 12.93 -5.29
C HIS A 98 25.63 13.88 -4.14
N PRO A 99 26.61 14.54 -3.48
CA PRO A 99 26.39 15.31 -2.26
C PRO A 99 25.45 16.51 -2.41
N GLN A 100 25.20 16.97 -3.63
CA GLN A 100 24.22 17.99 -3.98
C GLN A 100 22.76 17.48 -3.96
N THR A 101 22.56 16.17 -3.94
CA THR A 101 21.24 15.52 -3.91
C THR A 101 20.86 15.14 -2.48
N GLY A 102 19.88 15.82 -1.90
CA GLY A 102 19.30 15.41 -0.61
C GLY A 102 18.36 14.20 -0.73
N TRP A 103 17.98 13.61 0.39
CA TRP A 103 16.99 12.53 0.43
C TRP A 103 16.00 12.67 1.57
N ASN A 104 14.78 12.15 1.38
CA ASN A 104 13.78 11.93 2.42
C ASN A 104 13.21 10.51 2.28
N VAL A 105 12.99 9.82 3.39
CA VAL A 105 12.24 8.57 3.41
C VAL A 105 10.94 8.77 4.19
N VAL A 106 9.80 8.43 3.59
CA VAL A 106 8.48 8.55 4.23
C VAL A 106 7.85 7.17 4.41
N ARG A 107 7.30 6.90 5.61
CA ARG A 107 6.84 5.57 6.05
C ARG A 107 5.35 5.57 6.42
N PRO A 108 4.43 5.85 5.48
CA PRO A 108 3.00 5.87 5.78
C PRO A 108 2.48 4.48 6.19
N VAL A 109 1.45 4.47 7.05
CA VAL A 109 0.68 3.27 7.43
C VAL A 109 -0.78 3.52 7.06
N GLY A 110 -1.40 2.59 6.33
CA GLY A 110 -2.84 2.65 6.00
C GLY A 110 -3.23 3.91 5.21
N VAL A 111 -2.76 4.03 3.97
CA VAL A 111 -3.08 5.20 3.13
C VAL A 111 -4.57 5.22 2.77
N ILE A 112 -5.22 6.33 3.09
CA ILE A 112 -6.59 6.67 2.66
C ILE A 112 -6.46 7.65 1.50
N GLY A 113 -6.99 7.31 0.34
CA GLY A 113 -6.89 8.17 -0.83
C GLY A 113 -8.01 7.96 -1.86
N VAL A 114 -8.00 8.77 -2.91
CA VAL A 114 -8.99 8.74 -4.00
C VAL A 114 -8.49 8.04 -5.27
N ALA A 115 -7.25 7.55 -5.25
CA ALA A 115 -6.62 6.91 -6.40
C ALA A 115 -7.28 5.56 -6.73
N GLN A 116 -8.05 5.54 -7.82
CA GLN A 116 -8.84 4.38 -8.29
C GLN A 116 -8.02 3.11 -8.53
N ARG A 117 -6.76 3.26 -8.94
CA ARG A 117 -5.87 2.13 -9.27
C ARG A 117 -4.80 1.89 -8.21
N ALA A 118 -4.91 2.50 -7.03
CA ALA A 118 -3.98 2.22 -5.95
C ALA A 118 -4.20 0.77 -5.45
N PRO A 119 -3.18 -0.10 -5.53
CA PRO A 119 -3.34 -1.51 -5.13
C PRO A 119 -3.59 -1.66 -3.63
N LEU A 120 -3.22 -0.66 -2.82
CA LEU A 120 -3.43 -0.62 -1.38
C LEU A 120 -4.06 0.72 -1.00
N ASN A 121 -5.39 0.74 -0.90
CA ASN A 121 -6.15 1.89 -0.44
C ASN A 121 -7.08 1.46 0.70
N ALA A 122 -6.85 1.97 1.90
CA ALA A 122 -7.62 1.63 3.08
C ALA A 122 -9.08 2.08 2.97
N PHE A 123 -9.40 3.07 2.13
CA PHE A 123 -10.76 3.58 1.95
C PHE A 123 -11.71 2.57 1.30
N TYR A 124 -11.26 1.86 0.25
CA TYR A 124 -12.17 1.05 -0.57
C TYR A 124 -12.90 -0.06 0.19
N PRO A 125 -12.25 -0.86 1.06
CA PRO A 125 -12.96 -1.87 1.84
C PRO A 125 -14.11 -1.28 2.66
N PHE A 126 -13.91 -0.12 3.29
CA PHE A 126 -14.95 0.55 4.07
C PHE A 126 -16.06 1.12 3.18
N ALA A 127 -15.69 1.77 2.06
CA ALA A 127 -16.66 2.35 1.13
C ALA A 127 -17.56 1.27 0.50
N ILE A 128 -16.98 0.14 0.07
CA ILE A 128 -17.72 -1.00 -0.48
C ILE A 128 -18.63 -1.59 0.59
N TYR A 129 -18.13 -1.81 1.81
CA TYR A 129 -18.95 -2.32 2.91
C TYR A 129 -20.13 -1.40 3.21
N ALA A 130 -19.91 -0.10 3.32
CA ALA A 130 -20.96 0.88 3.56
C ALA A 130 -22.02 0.90 2.44
N ALA A 131 -21.59 0.84 1.17
CA ALA A 131 -22.49 0.80 0.02
C ALA A 131 -23.39 -0.45 0.02
N VAL A 132 -22.81 -1.62 0.33
CA VAL A 132 -23.58 -2.87 0.46
C VAL A 132 -24.57 -2.80 1.62
N GLN A 133 -24.19 -2.23 2.76
CA GLN A 133 -25.08 -2.06 3.91
C GLN A 133 -26.24 -1.11 3.60
N ALA A 134 -25.99 -0.01 2.89
CA ALA A 134 -27.04 0.92 2.46
C ALA A 134 -28.07 0.24 1.55
N GLN A 135 -27.63 -0.63 0.62
CA GLN A 135 -28.54 -1.40 -0.23
C GLN A 135 -29.36 -2.42 0.55
N ARG A 136 -28.76 -3.11 1.53
CA ARG A 136 -29.47 -4.10 2.37
C ARG A 136 -30.59 -3.46 3.18
N VAL A 137 -30.33 -2.31 3.81
CA VAL A 137 -31.34 -1.58 4.59
C VAL A 137 -32.53 -1.16 3.71
N SER A 138 -32.25 -0.75 2.47
CA SER A 138 -33.30 -0.42 1.49
C SER A 138 -34.21 -1.62 1.19
N LEU A 139 -33.63 -2.82 1.00
CA LEU A 139 -34.40 -4.04 0.70
C LEU A 139 -35.27 -4.50 1.88
N TYR A 140 -34.76 -4.49 3.12
CA TYR A 140 -35.55 -4.84 4.31
C TYR A 140 -36.75 -3.89 4.50
N THR A 141 -36.54 -2.60 4.23
CA THR A 141 -37.62 -1.61 4.33
C THR A 141 -38.74 -1.93 3.32
N LEU A 142 -38.40 -2.33 2.10
CA LEU A 142 -39.39 -2.71 1.08
C LEU A 142 -40.15 -3.99 1.46
N GLU A 143 -39.47 -5.02 1.98
CA GLU A 143 -40.12 -6.26 2.42
C GLU A 143 -41.05 -6.06 3.62
N GLU A 144 -40.67 -5.24 4.62
CA GLU A 144 -41.55 -4.91 5.74
C GLU A 144 -42.79 -4.12 5.29
N THR A 145 -42.63 -3.21 4.33
CA THR A 145 -43.74 -2.43 3.77
C THR A 145 -44.71 -3.32 2.99
N LEU A 146 -44.18 -4.29 2.23
CA LEU A 146 -44.98 -5.29 1.51
C LEU A 146 -45.70 -6.24 2.48
N ASN A 147 -45.03 -6.75 3.51
CA ASN A 147 -45.60 -7.71 4.46
C ASN A 147 -46.63 -7.11 5.42
N ARG A 148 -46.61 -5.79 5.66
CA ARG A 148 -47.61 -5.11 6.52
C ARG A 148 -48.91 -4.76 5.81
N GLY A 149 -49.11 -5.17 4.55
CA GLY A 149 -50.35 -4.93 3.79
C GLY A 149 -50.68 -3.46 3.51
N SER A 150 -49.82 -2.53 3.95
CA SER A 150 -49.95 -1.10 3.73
C SER A 150 -49.25 -0.77 2.42
N LEU A 151 -50.00 -0.87 1.32
CA LEU A 151 -49.53 -0.55 -0.03
C LEU A 151 -49.33 0.96 -0.19
N SER A 152 -48.33 1.51 0.49
CA SER A 152 -47.83 2.86 0.22
C SER A 152 -46.54 2.71 -0.56
N ILE A 153 -46.65 2.65 -1.88
CA ILE A 153 -45.53 2.75 -2.80
C ILE A 153 -44.92 4.16 -2.65
N ARG A 154 -43.94 4.30 -1.76
CA ARG A 154 -43.02 5.44 -1.81
C ARG A 154 -41.87 5.05 -2.73
N ILE A 155 -41.96 5.45 -3.99
CA ILE A 155 -40.80 5.49 -4.86
C ILE A 155 -39.89 6.58 -4.29
N LEU A 156 -38.91 6.19 -3.48
CA LEU A 156 -37.76 7.03 -3.18
C LEU A 156 -36.96 7.15 -4.47
N LEU A 157 -37.37 8.10 -5.32
CA LEU A 157 -36.50 8.62 -6.36
C LEU A 157 -35.24 9.14 -5.65
N PRO A 158 -34.03 8.82 -6.14
CA PRO A 158 -32.82 9.39 -5.58
C PRO A 158 -32.90 10.90 -5.77
N VAL A 159 -33.19 11.61 -4.70
CA VAL A 159 -32.92 13.05 -4.60
C VAL A 159 -31.40 13.15 -4.60
N TRP A 160 -30.81 13.23 -5.79
CA TRP A 160 -29.58 13.97 -5.97
C TRP A 160 -29.93 15.42 -5.62
N GLY A 161 -29.66 15.80 -4.38
CA GLY A 161 -29.66 17.19 -3.98
C GLY A 161 -28.50 17.88 -4.68
N ASP A 162 -28.83 18.94 -5.40
CA ASP A 162 -27.91 19.86 -6.06
C ASP A 162 -26.88 20.46 -5.08
N ILE A 163 -25.66 20.69 -5.62
CA ILE A 163 -24.52 21.49 -5.11
C ILE A 163 -23.58 20.79 -4.11
#